data_AF-A0A0G4GSH2-F1
#
_entry.id   AF-A0A0G4GSH2-F1
#
_cell.length_a   1.000
_cell.length_b   1.000
_cell.length_c   1.000
_cell.angle_alpha   90.00
_cell.angle_beta   90.00
_cell.angle_gamma   90.00
#
_symmetry.space_group_name_H-M   'P 1'
#
loop_
_entity.id
_entity.type
_entity.pdbx_description
1 polymer ?
#
loop_
_entity_poly.entity_id
_entity_poly.type
_entity_poly.pdbx_seq_one_letter_code
_entity_poly.pdbx_strand_id
1 'polypeptide(L)'
;MLLVCILPSSAAFIRPSLPHTLMESRLRQTHQPRQRHPQRLRSTGLRMQTATKMGYAWDISSIKQISDKYQRPDCITSREFDIGKQTFLLYFFPNGSKWSTDGNCALRLVPLGAPPAWKFSLYVGSKKVGPFSFDSDEYWEQSNNICKLPDENLDVSLFEVGIEVV
;
A
#
# COMPACT_ATOMS: atom_id res chain seq x y z
N MET A 1 -9.01 35.18 -25.61
CA MET A 1 -9.41 34.06 -26.49
C MET A 1 -10.27 33.11 -25.65
N LEU A 2 -11.59 33.17 -25.82
CA LEU A 2 -12.53 32.28 -25.13
C LEU A 2 -12.51 30.91 -25.84
N LEU A 3 -12.24 29.84 -25.08
CA LEU A 3 -12.34 28.47 -25.54
C LEU A 3 -13.79 27.99 -25.30
N VAL A 4 -14.51 27.72 -26.39
CA VAL A 4 -15.87 27.18 -26.37
C VAL A 4 -15.79 25.65 -26.24
N CYS A 5 -16.32 25.10 -25.15
CA CYS A 5 -16.47 23.66 -24.97
C CYS A 5 -17.72 23.16 -25.72
N ILE A 6 -17.54 22.22 -26.65
CA ILE A 6 -18.63 21.49 -27.32
C ILE A 6 -18.57 20.03 -26.84
N LEU A 7 -19.63 19.61 -26.14
CA LEU A 7 -19.93 18.21 -25.82
C LEU A 7 -20.79 17.57 -26.92
N PRO A 8 -20.57 16.30 -27.26
CA PRO A 8 -21.63 15.41 -27.75
C PRO A 8 -21.88 14.32 -26.68
N SER A 9 -23.03 14.27 -25.99
CA SER A 9 -24.33 13.71 -26.40
C SER A 9 -24.32 12.31 -27.02
N SER A 10 -24.91 11.38 -26.25
CA SER A 10 -25.73 10.23 -26.67
C SER A 10 -25.02 8.94 -27.10
N ALA A 11 -25.23 7.87 -26.30
CA ALA A 11 -25.98 6.69 -26.76
C ALA A 11 -26.17 5.70 -25.59
N ALA A 12 -27.41 5.54 -25.14
CA ALA A 12 -27.84 4.43 -24.30
C ALA A 12 -28.10 3.20 -25.19
N PHE A 13 -27.51 2.04 -24.84
CA PHE A 13 -27.73 0.78 -25.57
C PHE A 13 -28.22 -0.32 -24.62
N ILE A 14 -29.54 -0.56 -24.75
CA ILE A 14 -30.33 -1.79 -24.69
C ILE A 14 -29.69 -3.05 -24.07
N ARG A 15 -30.32 -3.56 -23.01
CA ARG A 15 -30.21 -4.93 -22.46
C ARG A 15 -30.87 -5.96 -23.39
N PRO A 16 -30.38 -7.20 -23.37
CA PRO A 16 -31.25 -8.37 -23.38
C PRO A 16 -31.09 -9.26 -22.14
N SER A 17 -32.23 -9.82 -21.75
CA SER A 17 -32.49 -10.73 -20.63
C SER A 17 -32.55 -12.21 -21.06
N LEU A 18 -32.44 -13.11 -20.05
CA LEU A 18 -32.78 -14.55 -19.98
C LEU A 18 -31.71 -15.58 -20.41
N PRO A 19 -31.75 -16.85 -19.94
CA PRO A 19 -32.73 -17.50 -19.04
C PRO A 19 -32.16 -18.23 -17.81
N HIS A 20 -33.10 -18.57 -16.92
CA HIS A 20 -33.07 -19.52 -15.80
C HIS A 20 -32.58 -20.93 -16.22
N THR A 21 -31.75 -21.56 -15.39
CA THR A 21 -31.55 -23.03 -15.41
C THR A 21 -31.64 -23.61 -14.00
N LEU A 22 -32.36 -24.72 -13.94
CA LEU A 22 -32.83 -25.47 -12.77
C LEU A 22 -31.75 -26.14 -11.93
N MET A 23 -32.13 -26.32 -10.65
CA MET A 23 -31.84 -27.41 -9.71
C MET A 23 -30.96 -28.57 -10.16
N GLU A 24 -30.01 -28.95 -9.29
CA GLU A 24 -29.99 -30.32 -8.78
C GLU A 24 -29.42 -30.38 -7.36
N SER A 25 -30.23 -30.90 -6.43
CA SER A 25 -29.86 -31.29 -5.08
C SER A 25 -29.31 -32.70 -5.10
N ARG A 26 -28.11 -32.96 -4.55
CA ARG A 26 -27.77 -34.30 -4.02
C ARG A 26 -26.94 -34.22 -2.75
N LEU A 27 -27.60 -34.64 -1.66
CA LEU A 27 -27.01 -35.16 -0.44
C LEU A 27 -25.92 -36.20 -0.75
N ARG A 28 -24.76 -36.07 -0.11
CA ARG A 28 -23.99 -37.21 0.44
C ARG A 28 -23.28 -36.79 1.73
N GLN A 29 -23.92 -37.09 2.86
CA GLN A 29 -23.22 -37.42 4.10
C GLN A 29 -22.51 -38.75 3.90
N THR A 30 -21.24 -38.88 4.29
CA THR A 30 -20.71 -40.10 4.90
C THR A 30 -19.32 -39.90 5.49
N HIS A 31 -19.20 -40.30 6.76
CA HIS A 31 -18.02 -40.82 7.44
C HIS A 31 -16.86 -39.89 7.83
N GLN A 32 -16.94 -39.46 9.09
CA GLN A 32 -15.84 -39.01 9.94
C GLN A 32 -15.17 -40.22 10.62
N PRO A 33 -13.84 -40.43 10.52
CA PRO A 33 -13.12 -41.36 11.37
C PRO A 33 -12.63 -40.68 12.65
N ARG A 34 -12.85 -41.36 13.78
CA ARG A 34 -12.35 -41.06 15.12
C ARG A 34 -10.82 -41.09 15.21
N GLN A 35 -10.33 -40.10 15.95
CA GLN A 35 -9.25 -40.18 16.94
C GLN A 35 -7.83 -40.58 16.49
N ARG A 36 -6.90 -39.63 16.71
CA ARG A 36 -5.77 -39.90 17.60
C ARG A 36 -5.29 -38.60 18.26
N HIS A 37 -5.15 -38.69 19.57
CA HIS A 37 -4.78 -37.64 20.50
C HIS A 37 -3.26 -37.38 20.38
N PRO A 38 -2.80 -36.17 19.98
CA PRO A 38 -1.41 -35.81 20.15
C PRO A 38 -1.20 -35.31 21.58
N GLN A 39 -0.21 -35.92 22.23
CA GLN A 39 0.24 -35.55 23.56
C GLN A 39 0.52 -34.04 23.64
N ARG A 40 -0.06 -33.44 24.68
CA ARG A 40 0.07 -32.04 25.03
C ARG A 40 1.49 -31.80 25.57
N LEU A 41 2.46 -31.70 24.68
CA LEU A 41 3.76 -31.07 24.97
C LEU A 41 3.46 -29.61 25.28
N ARG A 42 3.39 -29.27 26.58
CA ARG A 42 3.43 -27.89 27.04
C ARG A 42 4.84 -27.36 26.75
N SER A 43 5.10 -26.95 25.52
CA SER A 43 6.12 -25.95 25.27
C SER A 43 5.61 -24.67 25.91
N THR A 44 6.13 -24.35 27.09
CA THR A 44 6.20 -22.96 27.57
C THR A 44 7.09 -22.21 26.58
N GLY A 45 6.53 -21.91 25.41
CA GLY A 45 7.06 -20.92 24.51
C GLY A 45 6.93 -19.61 25.25
N LEU A 46 8.04 -19.14 25.84
CA LEU A 46 8.27 -17.73 26.01
C LEU A 46 8.07 -17.11 24.63
N ARG A 47 6.85 -16.67 24.34
CA ARG A 47 6.58 -15.78 23.23
C ARG A 47 7.27 -14.49 23.65
N MET A 48 8.52 -14.33 23.22
CA MET A 48 9.19 -13.02 23.20
C MET A 48 8.15 -12.07 22.61
N GLN A 49 7.62 -11.19 23.44
CA GLN A 49 6.78 -10.10 23.00
C GLN A 49 7.73 -9.16 22.27
N THR A 50 7.97 -9.44 21.00
CA THR A 50 8.59 -8.47 20.10
C THR A 50 7.71 -7.24 20.18
N ALA A 51 8.26 -6.14 20.67
CA ALA A 51 7.59 -4.86 20.77
C ALA A 51 6.80 -4.60 19.48
N THR A 52 5.50 -4.36 19.60
CA THR A 52 4.64 -4.10 18.44
C THR A 52 5.05 -2.75 17.87
N LYS A 53 5.88 -2.80 16.82
CA LYS A 53 6.38 -1.62 16.14
C LYS A 53 5.19 -0.84 15.58
N MET A 54 4.98 0.37 16.07
CA MET A 54 3.88 1.22 15.62
C MET A 54 4.21 1.75 14.22
N GLY A 55 3.32 1.57 13.26
CA GLY A 55 3.57 1.97 11.88
C GLY A 55 2.45 1.52 10.94
N TYR A 56 2.68 1.74 9.65
CA TYR A 56 1.79 1.33 8.58
C TYR A 56 2.61 0.76 7.43
N ALA A 57 2.18 -0.38 6.91
CA ALA A 57 2.75 -1.06 5.76
C ALA A 57 1.71 -1.11 4.66
N TRP A 58 2.13 -0.78 3.45
CA TRP A 58 1.31 -0.78 2.26
C TRP A 58 1.95 -1.65 1.19
N ASP A 59 1.32 -2.79 0.93
CA ASP A 59 1.70 -3.67 -0.15
C ASP A 59 1.20 -3.14 -1.50
N ILE A 60 2.13 -2.93 -2.41
CA ILE A 60 1.87 -2.54 -3.79
C ILE A 60 2.10 -3.76 -4.68
N SER A 61 1.01 -4.29 -5.23
CA SER A 61 1.07 -5.36 -6.23
C SER A 61 1.56 -4.83 -7.57
N SER A 62 2.38 -5.62 -8.27
CA SER A 62 2.81 -5.34 -9.65
C SER A 62 3.55 -3.99 -9.80
N ILE A 63 4.49 -3.71 -8.89
CA ILE A 63 5.28 -2.47 -8.86
C ILE A 63 5.90 -2.10 -10.21
N LYS A 64 6.37 -3.10 -10.98
CA LYS A 64 6.90 -2.91 -12.34
C LYS A 64 5.89 -2.29 -13.32
N GLN A 65 4.65 -2.79 -13.31
CA GLN A 65 3.60 -2.22 -14.15
C GLN A 65 3.24 -0.79 -13.72
N ILE A 66 3.31 -0.52 -12.41
CA ILE A 66 3.07 0.82 -11.86
C ILE A 66 4.18 1.78 -12.27
N SER A 67 5.45 1.38 -12.19
CA SER A 67 6.57 2.21 -12.65
C SER A 67 6.52 2.48 -14.15
N ASP A 68 6.03 1.54 -14.95
CA ASP A 68 5.87 1.74 -16.40
C ASP A 68 4.69 2.66 -16.74
N LYS A 69 3.62 2.60 -15.94
CA LYS A 69 2.36 3.35 -16.17
C LYS A 69 2.42 4.80 -15.70
N TYR A 70 2.98 5.06 -14.53
CA TYR A 70 2.95 6.38 -13.90
C TYR A 70 4.16 7.20 -14.35
N GLN A 71 3.96 8.40 -14.86
CA GLN A 71 5.08 9.27 -15.25
C GLN A 71 5.44 10.20 -14.10
N ARG A 72 6.62 10.83 -14.14
CA ARG A 72 6.90 11.93 -13.21
C ARG A 72 6.02 13.14 -13.57
N PRO A 73 5.33 13.81 -12.63
CA PRO A 73 5.37 13.68 -11.18
C PRO A 73 4.14 12.96 -10.58
N ASP A 74 3.56 12.00 -11.29
CA ASP A 74 2.37 11.26 -10.86
C ASP A 74 2.67 10.39 -9.63
N CYS A 75 1.65 10.19 -8.81
CA CYS A 75 1.73 9.32 -7.63
C CYS A 75 0.54 8.36 -7.57
N ILE A 76 0.74 7.32 -6.76
CA ILE A 76 -0.34 6.50 -6.22
C ILE A 76 -0.51 6.82 -4.74
N THR A 77 -1.77 6.77 -4.31
CA THR A 77 -2.18 7.13 -2.95
C THR A 77 -2.65 5.88 -2.22
N SER A 78 -2.21 5.71 -0.97
CA SER A 78 -2.70 4.64 -0.10
C SER A 78 -4.18 4.85 0.26
N ARG A 79 -4.78 3.85 0.90
CA ARG A 79 -5.98 4.10 1.71
C ARG A 79 -5.62 4.97 2.91
N GLU A 80 -6.62 5.63 3.48
CA GLU A 80 -6.49 6.27 4.78
C GLU A 80 -6.12 5.23 5.84
N PHE A 81 -5.23 5.61 6.75
CA PHE A 81 -4.83 4.79 7.88
C PHE A 81 -4.60 5.65 9.11
N ASP A 82 -4.81 5.05 10.29
CA ASP A 82 -4.67 5.74 11.56
C ASP A 82 -3.38 5.34 12.28
N ILE A 83 -2.71 6.32 12.86
CA ILE A 83 -1.65 6.11 13.85
C ILE A 83 -2.03 6.90 15.09
N GLY A 84 -2.36 6.19 16.17
CA GLY A 84 -2.89 6.80 17.38
C GLY A 84 -4.31 7.35 17.14
N LYS A 85 -4.48 8.68 17.22
CA LYS A 85 -5.77 9.38 17.03
C LYS A 85 -5.81 10.23 15.77
N GLN A 86 -4.89 9.99 14.85
CA GLN A 86 -4.70 10.82 13.68
C GLN A 86 -4.69 9.96 12.41
N THR A 87 -5.37 10.47 11.39
CA THR A 87 -5.51 9.83 10.08
C THR A 87 -4.50 10.41 9.09
N PHE A 88 -3.95 9.52 8.26
CA PHE A 88 -2.90 9.82 7.30
C PHE A 88 -3.16 9.15 5.95
N LEU A 89 -2.47 9.66 4.93
CA LEU A 89 -2.29 9.05 3.63
C LEU A 89 -0.80 8.92 3.33
N LEU A 90 -0.45 7.95 2.48
CA LEU A 90 0.86 7.86 1.83
C LEU A 90 0.73 8.16 0.36
N TYR A 91 1.56 9.07 -0.14
CA TYR A 91 1.72 9.34 -1.57
C TYR A 91 3.05 8.76 -2.02
N PHE A 92 2.99 7.78 -2.92
CA PHE A 92 4.16 7.14 -3.48
C PHE A 92 4.33 7.52 -4.95
N PHE A 93 5.49 8.05 -5.30
CA PHE A 93 5.86 8.53 -6.63
C PHE A 93 6.91 7.57 -7.20
N PRO A 94 6.52 6.56 -7.99
CA PRO A 94 7.44 5.51 -8.43
C PRO A 94 8.60 6.07 -9.27
N ASN A 95 8.33 7.09 -10.11
CA ASN A 95 9.32 7.75 -10.96
C ASN A 95 9.74 9.13 -10.43
N GLY A 96 9.51 9.37 -9.12
CA GLY A 96 9.87 10.60 -8.45
C GLY A 96 8.80 11.68 -8.52
N SER A 97 8.86 12.60 -7.56
CA SER A 97 8.05 13.81 -7.53
C SER A 97 8.66 14.90 -8.41
N LYS A 98 7.99 16.05 -8.58
CA LYS A 98 8.59 17.18 -9.30
C LYS A 98 9.91 17.69 -8.67
N TRP A 99 10.16 17.40 -7.39
CA TRP A 99 11.36 17.81 -6.66
C TRP A 99 12.41 16.71 -6.49
N SER A 100 12.15 15.52 -7.02
CA SER A 100 13.07 14.39 -6.91
C SER A 100 14.27 14.56 -7.84
N THR A 101 15.39 13.97 -7.48
CA THR A 101 16.51 13.75 -8.42
C THR A 101 16.09 12.68 -9.44
N ASP A 102 16.56 12.82 -10.67
CA ASP A 102 16.17 11.93 -11.77
C ASP A 102 16.48 10.45 -11.44
N GLY A 103 15.47 9.61 -11.66
CA GLY A 103 15.53 8.16 -11.40
C GLY A 103 15.23 7.75 -9.96
N ASN A 104 15.11 8.68 -9.00
CA ASN A 104 14.69 8.34 -7.64
C ASN A 104 13.17 8.32 -7.51
N CYS A 105 12.65 7.37 -6.73
CA CYS A 105 11.29 7.40 -6.23
C CYS A 105 11.16 8.33 -5.00
N ALA A 106 9.92 8.73 -4.72
CA ALA A 106 9.58 9.51 -3.53
C ALA A 106 8.42 8.87 -2.77
N LEU A 107 8.41 9.03 -1.45
CA LEU A 107 7.30 8.63 -0.58
C LEU A 107 7.02 9.76 0.39
N ARG A 108 5.77 10.16 0.54
CA ARG A 108 5.37 11.26 1.43
C ARG A 108 4.27 10.83 2.37
N LEU A 109 4.42 11.23 3.62
CA LEU A 109 3.35 11.17 4.61
C LEU A 109 2.49 12.43 4.51
N VAL A 110 1.18 12.26 4.42
CA VAL A 110 0.21 13.35 4.32
C VAL A 110 -0.77 13.22 5.47
N PRO A 111 -0.71 14.09 6.51
CA PRO A 111 -1.68 14.11 7.58
C PRO A 111 -3.01 14.69 7.08
N LEU A 112 -4.13 14.08 7.46
CA LEU A 112 -5.48 14.64 7.23
C LEU A 112 -5.92 15.58 8.36
N GLY A 113 -4.95 16.24 9.01
CA GLY A 113 -5.15 17.08 10.19
C GLY A 113 -3.86 17.79 10.59
N ALA A 114 -3.66 18.01 11.90
CA ALA A 114 -2.44 18.62 12.42
C ALA A 114 -1.20 17.75 12.11
N PRO A 115 -0.01 18.29 11.89
CA PRO A 115 1.19 17.47 11.64
C PRO A 115 1.52 16.59 12.87
N PRO A 116 2.08 15.37 12.66
CA PRO A 116 2.46 14.51 13.77
C PRO A 116 3.62 15.13 14.56
N ALA A 117 3.53 15.08 15.89
CA ALA A 117 4.59 15.55 16.79
C ALA A 117 5.67 14.49 17.08
N TRP A 118 5.46 13.25 16.63
CA TRP A 118 6.39 12.13 16.79
C TRP A 118 7.34 12.03 15.61
N LYS A 119 8.45 11.32 15.83
CA LYS A 119 9.42 11.03 14.78
C LYS A 119 9.09 9.74 14.06
N PHE A 120 9.48 9.66 12.79
CA PHE A 120 9.22 8.48 11.98
C PHE A 120 10.25 8.26 10.89
N SER A 121 10.31 7.01 10.44
CA SER A 121 11.05 6.62 9.24
C SER A 121 10.08 6.27 8.12
N LEU A 122 10.51 6.53 6.89
CA LEU A 122 9.87 6.05 5.68
C LEU A 122 10.63 4.85 5.15
N TYR A 123 9.95 3.91 4.49
CA TYR A 123 10.61 2.82 3.78
C TYR A 123 9.93 2.47 2.46
N VAL A 124 10.75 2.03 1.52
CA VAL A 124 10.37 1.61 0.17
C VAL A 124 11.20 0.36 -0.15
N GLY A 125 10.55 -0.80 -0.19
CA GLY A 125 11.22 -2.09 -0.30
C GLY A 125 12.21 -2.31 0.84
N SER A 126 13.47 -2.57 0.50
CA SER A 126 14.54 -2.77 1.49
C SER A 126 15.11 -1.47 2.07
N LYS A 127 14.83 -0.33 1.41
CA LYS A 127 15.40 0.96 1.78
C LYS A 127 14.56 1.64 2.85
N LYS A 128 15.21 2.05 3.94
CA LYS A 128 14.61 2.86 5.01
C LYS A 128 15.38 4.15 5.20
N VAL A 129 14.67 5.25 5.41
CA VAL A 129 15.22 6.58 5.66
C VAL A 129 14.55 7.22 6.88
N GLY A 130 15.33 7.97 7.67
CA GLY A 130 14.89 8.60 8.93
C GLY A 130 15.62 8.07 10.15
N PRO A 131 15.16 8.38 11.38
CA PRO A 131 13.92 9.08 11.70
C PRO A 131 13.94 10.59 11.42
N PHE A 132 12.77 11.16 11.13
CA PHE A 132 12.56 12.58 10.86
C PHE A 132 11.44 13.17 11.72
N SER A 133 11.48 14.49 11.91
CA SER A 133 10.30 15.26 12.29
C SER A 133 9.51 15.63 11.03
N PHE A 134 8.19 15.74 11.14
CA PHE A 134 7.37 16.23 10.03
C PHE A 134 7.80 17.66 9.63
N ASP A 135 7.80 17.95 8.33
CA ASP A 135 8.23 19.23 7.74
C ASP A 135 9.69 19.66 8.00
N SER A 136 10.58 18.77 8.48
CA SER A 136 12.01 19.10 8.55
C SER A 136 12.65 19.13 7.16
N ASP A 137 13.73 19.89 6.99
CA ASP A 137 14.46 19.95 5.72
C ASP A 137 15.00 18.57 5.33
N GLU A 138 15.46 17.79 6.31
CA GLU A 138 15.92 16.41 6.09
C GLU A 138 14.78 15.49 5.65
N TYR A 139 13.59 15.62 6.26
CA TYR A 139 12.40 14.92 5.78
C TYR A 139 12.13 15.32 4.33
N TRP A 140 12.21 16.61 4.00
CA TRP A 140 11.88 17.10 2.67
C TRP A 140 12.85 16.57 1.62
N GLU A 141 14.15 16.58 1.91
CA GLU A 141 15.18 16.10 1.00
C GLU A 141 15.09 14.58 0.79
N GLN A 142 14.99 13.82 1.88
CA GLN A 142 15.04 12.35 1.85
C GLN A 142 13.75 11.73 1.34
N SER A 143 12.58 12.28 1.71
CA SER A 143 11.26 11.80 1.21
C SER A 143 11.13 11.92 -0.30
N ASN A 144 11.85 12.86 -0.92
CA ASN A 144 11.90 13.04 -2.37
C ASN A 144 12.94 12.16 -3.08
N ASN A 145 13.84 11.48 -2.36
CA ASN A 145 14.99 10.80 -2.93
C ASN A 145 15.32 9.48 -2.21
N ILE A 146 14.35 8.58 -2.08
CA ILE A 146 14.51 7.38 -1.23
C ILE A 146 15.44 6.35 -1.87
N CYS A 147 15.08 5.86 -3.05
CA CYS A 147 15.86 4.89 -3.82
C CYS A 147 15.51 4.94 -5.31
N LYS A 148 16.34 4.31 -6.14
CA LYS A 148 16.00 4.04 -7.54
C LYS A 148 15.31 2.69 -7.61
N LEU A 149 14.08 2.65 -8.12
CA LEU A 149 13.33 1.40 -8.25
C LEU A 149 14.04 0.31 -9.06
N PRO A 150 14.77 0.61 -10.15
CA PRO A 150 15.51 -0.41 -10.90
C PRO A 150 16.60 -1.13 -10.08
N ASP A 151 17.07 -0.53 -9.00
CA ASP A 151 18.09 -1.12 -8.12
C ASP A 151 17.46 -2.08 -7.09
N GLU A 152 16.13 -2.04 -6.93
CA GLU A 152 15.39 -2.93 -6.04
C GLU A 152 14.89 -4.17 -6.79
N ASN A 153 14.60 -5.25 -6.06
CA ASN A 153 14.02 -6.45 -6.65
C ASN A 153 12.52 -6.23 -6.94
N LEU A 154 12.21 -5.78 -8.16
CA LEU A 154 10.83 -5.52 -8.61
C LEU A 154 10.06 -6.78 -9.06
N ASP A 155 10.71 -7.95 -9.10
CA ASP A 155 10.07 -9.23 -9.47
C ASP A 155 9.33 -9.89 -8.29
N VAL A 156 9.19 -9.18 -7.16
CA VAL A 156 8.38 -9.61 -6.03
C VAL A 156 6.89 -9.43 -6.33
N SER A 157 6.07 -10.37 -5.83
CA SER A 157 4.61 -10.29 -5.99
C SER A 157 3.98 -9.11 -5.24
N LEU A 158 4.59 -8.73 -4.11
CA LEU A 158 4.19 -7.61 -3.27
C LEU A 158 5.43 -6.78 -2.94
N PHE A 159 5.37 -5.50 -3.27
CA PHE A 159 6.40 -4.54 -2.97
C PHE A 159 5.91 -3.63 -1.84
N GLU A 160 6.56 -3.70 -0.68
CA GLU A 160 6.11 -3.02 0.53
C GLU A 160 6.65 -1.58 0.57
N VAL A 161 5.78 -0.62 0.88
CA VAL A 161 6.15 0.76 1.20
C VAL A 161 5.45 1.17 2.49
N GLY A 162 6.02 2.08 3.27
CA GLY A 162 5.34 2.46 4.50
C GLY A 162 6.08 3.39 5.41
N ILE A 163 5.57 3.46 6.65
CA ILE A 163 6.13 4.26 7.73
C ILE A 163 6.28 3.47 9.02
N GLU A 164 7.23 3.91 9.83
CA GLU A 164 7.53 3.36 11.15
C GLU A 164 7.71 4.51 12.14
N VAL A 165 6.94 4.48 13.23
CA VAL A 165 7.07 5.42 14.34
C VAL A 165 8.24 4.99 15.22
N VAL A 166 9.08 5.96 15.60
CA VAL A 166 10.29 5.75 16.41
C VAL A 166 10.13 6.37 17.78
#